data_AF-A0A519UDS8-F1
#
_entry.id   AF-A0A519UDS8-F1
#
_cell.length_a   1.000
_cell.length_b   1.000
_cell.length_c   1.000
_cell.angle_alpha   90.00
_cell.angle_beta   90.00
_cell.angle_gamma   90.00
#
_symmetry.space_group_name_H-M   'P 1'
#
loop_
_entity.id
_entity.type
_entity.pdbx_description
1 polymer ?
#
loop_
_entity_poly.entity_id
_entity_poly.type
_entity_poly.pdbx_seq_one_letter_code
_entity_poly.pdbx_strand_id
1 'polypeptide(L)'
;MKNEVFHLARSPYAAALLLAAIAEDELVLWAPTTPGREKKLLRVSLPPQLRGGAWAVFVGAGHVLVADGEAGALFQFTDTELWLLRSLPPTSRLVAALPTGSRQQFALLEANGRLTLHALAD
;
A
#
# COMPACT_ATOMS: atom_id res chain seq x y z
N MET A 1 -4.98 18.55 -14.97
CA MET A 1 -3.66 17.95 -14.69
C MET A 1 -3.78 16.45 -14.94
N LYS A 2 -2.78 15.82 -15.57
CA LYS A 2 -2.72 14.35 -15.60
C LYS A 2 -2.36 13.90 -14.19
N ASN A 3 -3.13 12.98 -13.61
CA ASN A 3 -2.81 12.41 -12.30
C ASN A 3 -1.60 11.48 -12.52
N GLU A 4 -0.39 11.99 -12.26
CA GLU A 4 0.84 11.26 -12.52
C GLU A 4 0.96 10.08 -11.55
N VAL A 5 1.39 8.92 -12.07
CA VAL A 5 1.63 7.72 -11.25
C VAL A 5 3.09 7.73 -10.85
N PHE A 6 3.35 7.80 -9.55
CA PHE A 6 4.70 7.95 -8.99
C PHE A 6 5.27 6.62 -8.48
N HIS A 7 4.42 5.66 -8.14
CA HIS A 7 4.86 4.35 -7.66
C HIS A 7 3.91 3.25 -8.11
N LEU A 8 4.47 2.10 -8.46
CA LEU A 8 3.73 0.89 -8.82
C LEU A 8 4.18 -0.27 -7.94
N ALA A 9 3.24 -0.97 -7.32
CA ALA A 9 3.47 -2.19 -6.56
C ALA A 9 2.63 -3.33 -7.11
N ARG A 10 3.13 -4.55 -6.98
CA ARG A 10 2.43 -5.77 -7.39
C ARG A 10 2.06 -6.61 -6.18
N SER A 11 0.91 -7.28 -6.24
CA SER A 11 0.52 -8.22 -5.20
C SER A 11 1.51 -9.39 -5.12
N PRO A 12 2.02 -9.72 -3.92
CA PRO A 12 2.88 -10.87 -3.72
C PRO A 12 2.00 -12.12 -3.71
N TYR A 13 2.39 -13.13 -4.49
CA TYR A 13 1.86 -14.49 -4.37
C TYR A 13 0.32 -14.64 -4.49
N ALA A 14 -0.33 -13.79 -5.29
CA ALA A 14 -1.76 -13.91 -5.59
C ALA A 14 -2.00 -14.77 -6.84
N ALA A 15 -3.09 -15.54 -6.86
CA ALA A 15 -3.49 -16.35 -8.02
C ALA A 15 -3.83 -15.50 -9.26
N ALA A 16 -4.26 -14.26 -9.03
CA ALA A 16 -4.44 -13.23 -10.05
C ALA A 16 -3.55 -12.03 -9.71
N LEU A 17 -2.89 -11.45 -10.71
CA LEU A 17 -2.10 -10.24 -10.52
C LEU A 17 -3.02 -9.08 -10.09
N LEU A 18 -2.69 -8.45 -8.96
CA LEU A 18 -3.21 -7.13 -8.59
C LEU A 18 -2.06 -6.14 -8.61
N LEU A 19 -2.36 -4.92 -9.06
CA LEU A 19 -1.45 -3.80 -9.08
C LEU A 19 -1.99 -2.70 -8.18
N ALA A 20 -1.08 -2.05 -7.47
CA ALA A 20 -1.35 -0.84 -6.71
C ALA A 20 -0.53 0.30 -7.29
N ALA A 21 -1.17 1.41 -7.60
CA ALA A 21 -0.52 2.64 -8.03
C ALA A 21 -0.75 3.74 -7.01
N ILE A 22 0.29 4.51 -6.74
CA ILE A 22 0.20 5.79 -6.07
C ILE A 22 0.14 6.87 -7.14
N ALA A 23 -1.00 7.55 -7.21
CA ALA A 23 -1.16 8.82 -7.90
C ALA A 23 -0.99 9.98 -6.90
N GLU A 24 -1.09 11.23 -7.36
CA GLU A 24 -0.77 12.42 -6.55
C GLU A 24 -1.51 12.45 -5.20
N ASP A 25 -2.78 12.08 -5.22
CA ASP A 25 -3.69 12.12 -4.08
C ASP A 25 -4.50 10.84 -3.86
N GLU A 26 -4.25 9.79 -4.64
CA GLU A 26 -5.04 8.55 -4.62
C GLU A 26 -4.15 7.29 -4.56
N LEU A 27 -4.61 6.29 -3.81
CA LEU A 27 -4.20 4.90 -4.00
C LEU A 27 -5.21 4.24 -4.93
N VAL A 28 -4.71 3.62 -6.00
CA VAL A 28 -5.51 2.93 -7.01
C VAL A 28 -5.13 1.46 -7.06
N LEU A 29 -6.11 0.55 -6.98
CA LEU A 29 -5.92 -0.89 -7.13
C LEU A 29 -6.65 -1.41 -8.36
N TRP A 30 -6.00 -2.28 -9.14
CA TRP A 30 -6.64 -2.96 -10.25
C TRP A 30 -6.08 -4.34 -10.56
N ALA A 31 -6.90 -5.14 -11.23
CA ALA A 31 -6.53 -6.41 -11.80
C ALA A 31 -6.37 -6.27 -13.33
N PRO A 32 -5.14 -6.31 -13.88
CA PRO A 32 -4.96 -6.40 -15.32
C PRO A 32 -5.47 -7.76 -15.81
N THR A 33 -6.38 -7.77 -16.78
CA THR A 33 -6.92 -9.03 -17.36
C THR A 33 -6.48 -9.27 -18.79
N THR A 34 -6.42 -8.22 -19.59
CA THR A 34 -6.01 -8.27 -20.99
C THR A 34 -5.44 -6.89 -21.32
N PRO A 35 -4.43 -6.75 -22.21
CA PRO A 35 -3.97 -5.42 -22.64
C PRO A 35 -5.15 -4.56 -23.08
N GLY A 36 -5.36 -3.41 -22.43
CA GLY A 36 -6.48 -2.52 -22.72
C GLY A 36 -7.82 -2.83 -22.04
N ARG A 37 -7.91 -3.85 -21.16
CA ARG A 37 -9.09 -4.09 -20.31
C ARG A 37 -8.72 -4.25 -18.83
N GLU A 38 -9.14 -3.25 -18.05
CA GLU A 38 -9.12 -3.29 -16.58
C GLU A 38 -10.39 -4.00 -16.09
N LYS A 39 -10.23 -5.03 -15.25
CA LYS A 39 -11.39 -5.78 -14.73
C LYS A 39 -12.11 -5.03 -13.61
N LYS A 40 -11.35 -4.30 -12.80
CA LYS A 40 -11.85 -3.63 -11.60
C LYS A 40 -10.85 -2.57 -11.16
N LEU A 41 -11.37 -1.40 -10.81
CA LEU A 41 -10.59 -0.27 -10.35
C LEU A 41 -11.17 0.18 -9.01
N LEU A 42 -10.41 -0.03 -7.93
CA LEU A 42 -10.71 0.53 -6.61
C LEU A 42 -9.81 1.73 -6.39
N ARG A 43 -10.33 2.76 -5.74
CA ARG A 43 -9.58 3.99 -5.49
C ARG A 43 -9.99 4.62 -4.18
N VAL A 44 -9.02 5.19 -3.49
CA VAL A 44 -9.22 5.88 -2.21
C VAL A 44 -8.27 7.07 -2.13
N SER A 45 -8.75 8.18 -1.59
CA SER A 45 -7.90 9.35 -1.35
C SER A 45 -6.86 9.04 -0.27
N LEU A 46 -5.63 9.48 -0.51
CA LEU A 46 -4.55 9.39 0.45
C LEU A 46 -4.73 10.42 1.56
N PRO A 47 -4.35 10.07 2.81
CA PRO A 47 -4.14 11.03 3.88
C PRO A 47 -3.24 12.19 3.41
N PRO A 48 -3.53 13.45 3.81
CA PRO A 48 -2.79 14.62 3.33
C PRO A 48 -1.27 14.52 3.46
N GLN A 49 -0.78 13.88 4.53
CA GLN A 49 0.64 13.69 4.77
C GLN A 49 1.33 12.81 3.71
N LEU A 50 0.61 11.84 3.12
CA LEU A 50 1.17 10.86 2.16
C LEU A 50 1.08 11.33 0.69
N ARG A 51 0.64 12.56 0.43
CA ARG A 51 0.44 13.07 -0.95
C ARG A 51 1.78 13.49 -1.55
N GLY A 52 2.02 13.12 -2.81
CA GLY A 52 3.16 13.64 -3.58
C GLY A 52 4.56 13.08 -3.23
N GLY A 53 4.67 11.76 -3.01
CA GLY A 53 5.97 11.12 -2.78
C GLY A 53 5.94 9.77 -2.07
N ALA A 54 4.75 9.23 -1.81
CA ALA A 54 4.60 7.95 -1.15
C ALA A 54 4.91 6.77 -2.09
N TRP A 55 5.33 5.67 -1.48
CA TRP A 55 5.46 4.37 -2.10
C TRP A 55 4.41 3.41 -1.51
N ALA A 56 4.06 2.39 -2.28
CA ALA A 56 3.12 1.36 -1.87
C ALA A 56 3.79 -0.01 -1.79
N VAL A 57 3.33 -0.85 -0.88
CA VAL A 57 3.68 -2.26 -0.85
C VAL A 57 2.52 -3.08 -0.32
N PHE A 58 2.29 -4.23 -0.94
CA PHE A 58 1.34 -5.19 -0.42
C PHE A 58 1.97 -5.92 0.77
N VAL A 59 1.31 -5.82 1.92
CA VAL A 59 1.74 -6.43 3.18
C VAL A 59 0.91 -7.67 3.56
N GLY A 60 -0.19 -7.90 2.84
CA GLY A 60 -1.05 -9.08 2.96
C GLY A 60 -1.94 -9.26 1.73
N ALA A 61 -2.77 -10.31 1.73
CA ALA A 61 -3.63 -10.66 0.59
C ALA A 61 -4.69 -9.58 0.27
N GLY A 62 -5.18 -8.89 1.30
CA GLY A 62 -6.16 -7.81 1.21
C GLY A 62 -5.63 -6.50 1.81
N HIS A 63 -4.31 -6.32 1.88
CA HIS A 63 -3.71 -5.18 2.59
C HIS A 63 -2.57 -4.54 1.80
N VAL A 64 -2.62 -3.22 1.70
CA VAL A 64 -1.57 -2.39 1.10
C VAL A 64 -1.13 -1.34 2.11
N LEU A 65 0.16 -1.28 2.37
CA LEU A 65 0.76 -0.16 3.07
C LEU A 65 1.14 0.91 2.06
N VAL A 66 0.77 2.15 2.35
CA VAL A 66 1.29 3.34 1.68
C VAL A 66 2.13 4.11 2.69
N ALA A 67 3.33 4.51 2.32
CA ALA A 67 4.22 5.24 3.21
C ALA A 67 5.00 6.31 2.45
N ASP A 68 5.17 7.46 3.09
CA ASP A 68 6.26 8.37 2.77
C ASP A 68 7.39 8.10 3.77
N GLY A 69 8.54 8.78 3.64
CA GLY A 69 9.68 8.53 4.52
C GLY A 69 9.37 8.66 6.02
N GLU A 70 8.28 9.29 6.45
CA GLU A 70 8.03 9.64 7.86
C GLU A 70 6.70 9.10 8.40
N ALA A 71 5.70 8.97 7.53
CA ALA A 71 4.35 8.52 7.83
C ALA A 71 3.98 7.27 7.02
N GLY A 72 3.01 6.52 7.53
CA GLY A 72 2.43 5.40 6.80
C GLY A 72 0.94 5.23 7.09
N ALA A 73 0.25 4.56 6.18
CA ALA A 73 -1.16 4.23 6.27
C ALA A 73 -1.38 2.82 5.74
N LEU A 74 -2.05 2.01 6.54
CA LEU A 74 -2.46 0.67 6.16
C LEU A 74 -3.87 0.74 5.58
N PHE A 75 -4.01 0.31 4.33
CA PHE A 75 -5.27 0.17 3.64
C PHE A 75 -5.69 -1.29 3.58
N GLN A 76 -6.98 -1.53 3.75
CA GLN A 76 -7.60 -2.83 3.56
C GLN A 76 -8.49 -2.76 2.32
N PHE A 77 -8.53 -3.86 1.58
CA PHE A 77 -9.42 -4.00 0.44
C PHE A 77 -10.11 -5.35 0.42
N THR A 78 -11.33 -5.33 -0.10
CA THR A 78 -12.08 -6.51 -0.52
C THR A 78 -12.11 -6.53 -2.04
N ASP A 79 -12.93 -7.41 -2.61
CA ASP A 79 -13.19 -7.32 -4.04
C ASP A 79 -13.78 -5.95 -4.40
N THR A 80 -14.70 -5.38 -3.61
CA THR A 80 -15.52 -4.22 -4.00
C THR A 80 -15.10 -2.90 -3.39
N GLU A 81 -14.31 -2.93 -2.33
CA GLU A 81 -14.05 -1.75 -1.52
C GLU A 81 -12.57 -1.66 -1.16
N LEU A 82 -12.09 -0.42 -1.01
CA LEU A 82 -10.75 -0.08 -0.56
C LEU A 82 -10.90 1.07 0.44
N TRP A 83 -10.38 0.90 1.64
CA TRP A 83 -10.49 1.89 2.69
C TRP A 83 -9.23 1.95 3.55
N LEU A 84 -9.05 3.09 4.21
CA LEU A 84 -8.02 3.26 5.23
C LEU A 84 -8.40 2.44 6.46
N LEU A 85 -7.59 1.44 6.81
CA LEU A 85 -7.76 0.68 8.05
C LEU A 85 -7.22 1.49 9.23
N ARG A 86 -5.96 1.95 9.14
CA ARG A 86 -5.37 2.82 10.16
C ARG A 86 -4.15 3.59 9.65
N SER A 87 -3.85 4.68 10.33
CA SER A 87 -2.59 5.42 10.19
C SER A 87 -1.52 4.84 11.12
N LEU A 88 -0.27 4.84 10.67
CA LEU A 88 0.88 4.50 11.50
C LEU A 88 1.38 5.75 12.24
N PRO A 89 1.88 5.59 13.47
CA PRO A 89 2.50 6.69 14.19
C PRO A 89 3.73 7.21 13.43
N PRO A 90 4.08 8.50 13.56
CA PRO A 90 5.28 9.06 12.97
C PRO A 90 6.53 8.27 13.37
N THR A 91 7.45 8.10 12.43
CA THR A 91 8.71 7.36 12.64
C THR A 91 9.92 8.21 12.29
N SER A 92 11.12 7.72 12.63
CA SER A 92 12.36 8.47 12.40
C SER A 92 12.74 8.56 10.93
N ARG A 93 12.53 7.48 10.18
CA ARG A 93 12.46 7.43 8.71
C ARG A 93 12.18 5.98 8.26
N LEU A 94 11.06 5.71 7.60
CA LEU A 94 10.77 4.41 6.99
C LEU A 94 11.65 4.17 5.76
N VAL A 95 12.27 2.99 5.73
CA VAL A 95 13.12 2.56 4.61
C VAL A 95 12.45 1.44 3.84
N ALA A 96 11.76 0.54 4.52
CA ALA A 96 11.05 -0.56 3.89
C ALA A 96 9.89 -1.05 4.76
N ALA A 97 8.92 -1.68 4.10
CA ALA A 97 7.96 -2.54 4.76
C ALA A 97 8.02 -3.95 4.16
N LEU A 98 8.03 -4.93 5.04
CA LEU A 98 8.35 -6.31 4.73
C LEU A 98 7.15 -7.18 5.12
N PRO A 99 6.45 -7.83 4.17
CA PRO A 99 5.44 -8.81 4.50
C PRO A 99 6.08 -10.00 5.22
N THR A 100 5.45 -10.48 6.30
CA THR A 100 5.92 -11.69 6.99
C THR A 100 5.43 -12.96 6.31
N GLY A 101 6.10 -14.09 6.57
CA GLY A 101 5.70 -15.40 6.04
C GLY A 101 4.30 -15.85 6.51
N SER A 102 3.88 -15.47 7.72
CA SER A 102 2.54 -15.78 8.26
C SER A 102 1.43 -14.97 7.60
N ARG A 103 1.77 -13.84 6.96
CA ARG A 103 0.82 -12.93 6.28
C ARG A 103 -0.28 -12.40 7.20
N GLN A 104 -0.06 -12.45 8.51
CA GLN A 104 -0.91 -11.83 9.53
C GLN A 104 -0.24 -10.58 10.11
N GLN A 105 1.03 -10.37 9.79
CA GLN A 105 1.85 -9.26 10.25
C GLN A 105 2.75 -8.74 9.13
N PHE A 106 3.25 -7.54 9.32
CA PHE A 106 4.33 -6.97 8.52
C PHE A 106 5.35 -6.30 9.43
N ALA A 107 6.58 -6.20 8.93
CA ALA A 107 7.64 -5.49 9.62
C ALA A 107 7.89 -4.14 8.95
N LEU A 108 8.15 -3.11 9.74
CA LEU A 108 8.65 -1.82 9.28
C LEU A 108 10.12 -1.70 9.65
N LEU A 109 10.96 -1.42 8.66
CA LEU A 109 12.37 -1.12 8.86
C LEU A 109 12.58 0.38 8.79
N GLU A 110 13.14 0.95 9.85
CA GLU A 110 13.55 2.35 9.91
C GLU A 110 15.04 2.54 9.62
N ALA A 111 15.42 3.76 9.23
CA ALA A 111 16.79 4.10 8.86
C ALA A 111 17.79 3.97 10.04
N ASN A 112 17.30 4.02 11.28
CA ASN A 112 18.10 3.78 12.48
C ASN A 112 18.30 2.29 12.79
N GLY A 113 17.83 1.39 11.92
CA GLY A 113 17.91 -0.06 12.11
C GLY A 113 16.82 -0.64 13.01
N ARG A 114 15.89 0.18 13.52
CA ARG A 114 14.73 -0.31 14.29
C ARG A 114 13.80 -1.09 13.37
N LEU A 115 13.45 -2.29 13.82
CA LEU A 115 12.46 -3.14 13.18
C LEU A 115 11.25 -3.27 14.10
N THR A 116 10.07 -2.89 13.62
CA THR A 116 8.81 -3.03 14.38
C THR A 116 7.86 -3.96 13.66
N LEU A 117 7.14 -4.78 14.42
CA LEU A 117 6.13 -5.71 13.88
C LEU A 117 4.73 -5.14 14.10
N HIS A 118 3.90 -5.25 13.07
CA HIS A 118 2.53 -4.73 13.04
C HIS A 118 1.58 -5.83 12.60
N ALA A 119 0.47 -6.02 13.32
CA ALA A 119 -0.58 -6.95 12.93
C ALA A 119 -1.42 -6.40 11.77
N LEU A 120 -1.97 -7.25 10.91
CA LEU A 120 -2.90 -6.80 9.86
C LEU A 120 -4.34 -6.65 10.36
N ALA A 121 -4.72 -7.42 11.37
CA ALA A 121 -5.94 -7.17 12.14
C ALA A 121 -5.69 -6.06 13.16
N ASP A 122 -6.76 -5.38 13.56
CA ASP A 122 -6.77 -4.52 14.76
C ASP A 122 -6.97 -5.37 16.03
#